data_AF-A0A846BTH3-F1
#
_entry.id   AF-A0A846BTH3-F1
#
_cell.length_a   1.000
_cell.length_b   1.000
_cell.length_c   1.000
_cell.angle_alpha   90.00
_cell.angle_beta   90.00
_cell.angle_gamma   90.00
#
_symmetry.space_group_name_H-M   'P 1'
#
loop_
_entity.id
_entity.type
_entity.pdbx_description
1 polymer ?
#
loop_
_entity_poly.entity_id
_entity_poly.type
_entity_poly.pdbx_seq_one_letter_code
_entity_poly.pdbx_strand_id
1 'polypeptide(L)'
;MSAFRVGIAGPVGSGKTALLDALCKAMRISYPIAVVTNDIYTQEDAQFLVRSQALENDRILGVETGGCPHTAIREDASINLAAIAQLEQQFTD
;
A
#
# COMPACT_ATOMS: atom_id res chain seq x y z
N MET A 1 -13.36 -0.61 13.74
CA MET A 1 -12.47 0.48 14.20
C MET A 1 -11.68 0.93 12.98
N SER A 2 -11.49 2.23 12.70
CA SER A 2 -10.75 2.62 11.48
C SER A 2 -9.25 2.59 11.73
N ALA A 3 -8.48 2.03 10.81
CA ALA A 3 -7.03 2.02 10.92
C ALA A 3 -6.46 3.44 10.80
N PHE A 4 -5.29 3.68 11.41
CA PHE A 4 -4.52 4.91 11.14
C PHE A 4 -3.88 4.81 9.75
N ARG A 5 -4.11 5.79 8.88
CA ARG A 5 -3.73 5.76 7.46
C ARG A 5 -2.61 6.74 7.17
N VAL A 6 -1.54 6.26 6.54
CA VAL A 6 -0.37 7.08 6.18
C VAL A 6 -0.14 6.99 4.68
N GLY A 7 -0.21 8.13 3.98
CA GLY A 7 0.10 8.23 2.56
C GLY A 7 1.58 8.54 2.33
N ILE A 8 2.28 7.71 1.55
CA ILE A 8 3.67 7.95 1.13
C ILE A 8 3.67 8.37 -0.34
N ALA A 9 3.97 9.65 -0.60
CA ALA A 9 4.00 10.23 -1.93
C ALA A 9 5.37 10.85 -2.24
N GLY A 10 5.67 11.00 -3.54
CA GLY A 10 6.95 11.53 -4.01
C GLY A 10 7.23 11.17 -5.47
N PRO A 11 8.22 11.83 -6.10
CA PRO A 11 8.56 11.60 -7.51
C PRO A 11 8.87 10.14 -7.84
N VAL A 12 8.79 9.77 -9.13
CA VAL A 12 9.26 8.46 -9.62
C VAL A 12 10.76 8.32 -9.29
N GLY A 13 11.16 7.16 -8.76
CA GLY A 13 12.55 6.88 -8.38
C GLY A 13 13.03 7.48 -7.04
N SER A 14 12.18 8.20 -6.29
CA SER A 14 12.55 8.79 -4.98
C SER A 14 12.73 7.79 -3.83
N GLY A 15 12.51 6.50 -4.06
CA GLY A 15 12.70 5.45 -3.05
C GLY A 15 11.48 5.14 -2.17
N LYS A 16 10.25 5.51 -2.58
CA LYS A 16 9.01 5.22 -1.83
C LYS A 16 8.86 3.74 -1.46
N THR A 17 9.03 2.85 -2.42
CA THR A 17 8.90 1.39 -2.23
C THR A 17 9.99 0.85 -1.30
N ALA A 18 11.21 1.37 -1.41
CA ALA A 18 12.31 1.02 -0.49
C ALA A 18 12.04 1.49 0.94
N LEU A 19 11.46 2.69 1.11
CA LEU A 19 11.02 3.19 2.41
C LEU A 19 9.92 2.31 3.01
N LEU A 20 8.91 1.94 2.20
CA LEU A 20 7.84 1.03 2.63
C LEU A 20 8.40 -0.32 3.08
N ASP A 21 9.31 -0.93 2.33
CA ASP A 21 9.94 -2.20 2.69
C ASP A 21 10.65 -2.12 4.05
N ALA A 22 11.46 -1.08 4.26
CA ALA A 22 12.20 -0.87 5.49
C ALA A 22 11.26 -0.63 6.69
N LEU A 23 10.23 0.20 6.53
CA LEU A 23 9.24 0.47 7.57
C LEU A 23 8.45 -0.78 7.94
N CYS A 24 7.98 -1.54 6.94
CA CYS A 24 7.24 -2.77 7.17
C CYS A 24 8.07 -3.78 7.97
N LYS A 25 9.31 -4.02 7.55
CA LYS A 25 10.21 -4.96 8.26
C LYS A 25 10.51 -4.52 9.69
N ALA A 26 10.67 -3.22 9.93
CA ALA A 26 10.94 -2.68 11.25
C ALA A 26 9.72 -2.72 12.18
N MET A 27 8.51 -2.55 11.64
CA MET A 27 7.29 -2.32 12.44
C MET A 27 6.36 -3.53 12.55
N ARG A 28 6.41 -4.48 11.61
CA ARG A 28 5.47 -5.61 11.52
C ARG A 28 5.40 -6.52 12.76
N ILE A 29 6.40 -6.46 13.63
CA ILE A 29 6.43 -7.24 14.88
C ILE A 29 5.64 -6.53 15.98
N SER A 30 5.62 -5.20 15.96
CA SER A 30 5.02 -4.38 17.03
C SER A 30 3.64 -3.85 16.68
N TYR A 31 3.29 -3.80 15.40
CA TYR A 31 2.04 -3.21 14.93
C TYR A 31 1.36 -4.08 13.87
N PRO A 32 0.03 -4.27 13.95
CA PRO A 32 -0.75 -4.81 12.84
C PRO A 32 -0.78 -3.77 11.71
N ILE A 33 -0.06 -4.03 10.64
CA ILE A 33 0.07 -3.13 9.49
C ILE A 33 -0.25 -3.86 8.18
N ALA A 34 -0.68 -3.09 7.19
CA ALA A 34 -0.94 -3.52 5.82
C ALA A 34 -0.55 -2.39 4.86
N VAL A 35 -0.32 -2.73 3.59
CA VAL A 35 0.12 -1.78 2.57
C VAL A 35 -0.81 -1.85 1.36
N VAL A 36 -1.22 -0.68 0.87
CA VAL A 36 -1.80 -0.50 -0.46
C VAL A 36 -0.76 0.24 -1.31
N THR A 37 -0.41 -0.33 -2.47
CA THR A 37 0.51 0.27 -3.44
C THR A 37 -0.26 0.70 -4.68
N ASN A 38 0.15 1.82 -5.28
CA ASN A 38 -0.49 2.39 -6.45
C ASN A 38 0.50 2.35 -7.62
N ASP A 39 0.17 1.59 -8.65
CA ASP A 39 0.91 1.54 -9.90
C ASP A 39 -0.03 1.90 -11.07
N ILE A 40 0.51 2.45 -12.15
CA ILE A 40 -0.31 2.98 -13.25
C ILE A 40 -0.93 1.84 -14.07
N TYR A 41 -0.14 0.84 -14.44
CA TYR A 41 -0.53 -0.28 -15.32
C TYR A 41 0.01 -1.64 -14.87
N THR A 42 0.65 -1.69 -13.70
CA THR A 42 1.34 -2.87 -13.20
C THR A 42 1.01 -3.05 -11.72
N GLN A 43 1.60 -4.07 -11.09
CA GLN A 43 1.57 -4.27 -9.65
C GLN A 43 3.00 -4.57 -9.16
N GLU A 44 3.98 -3.91 -9.75
CA GLU A 44 5.39 -4.21 -9.49
C GLU A 44 5.77 -3.86 -8.06
N ASP A 45 5.26 -2.76 -7.51
CA ASP A 45 5.53 -2.36 -6.13
C ASP A 45 4.97 -3.40 -5.14
N ALA A 46 3.73 -3.86 -5.33
CA ALA A 46 3.15 -4.92 -4.51
C ALA A 46 3.95 -6.22 -4.59
N GLN A 47 4.27 -6.67 -5.81
CA GLN A 47 5.04 -7.89 -6.03
C GLN A 47 6.45 -7.80 -5.47
N PHE A 48 7.08 -6.61 -5.52
CA PHE A 48 8.37 -6.37 -4.91
C PHE A 48 8.29 -6.54 -3.39
N LEU A 49 7.32 -5.91 -2.73
CA LEU A 49 7.15 -5.99 -1.28
C LEU A 49 6.88 -7.43 -0.83
N VAL A 50 6.06 -8.19 -1.58
CA VAL A 50 5.84 -9.62 -1.34
C VAL A 50 7.14 -10.42 -1.48
N ARG A 51 7.88 -10.22 -2.57
CA ARG A 51 9.16 -10.91 -2.83
C ARG A 51 10.23 -10.58 -1.78
N SER A 52 10.24 -9.33 -1.33
CA SER A 52 11.12 -8.83 -0.27
C SER A 52 10.71 -9.30 1.12
N GLN A 53 9.57 -9.99 1.23
CA GLN A 53 8.97 -10.42 2.48
C GLN A 53 8.78 -9.25 3.44
N ALA A 54 8.28 -8.12 2.95
CA ALA A 54 7.98 -6.94 3.75
C ALA A 54 6.91 -7.27 4.80
N LEU A 55 5.80 -7.88 4.34
CA LEU A 55 4.68 -8.40 5.14
C LEU A 55 4.22 -9.75 4.57
N GLU A 56 3.26 -10.38 5.24
CA GLU A 56 2.50 -11.49 4.66
C GLU A 56 1.77 -11.03 3.39
N ASN A 57 1.61 -11.93 2.41
CA ASN A 57 1.10 -11.59 1.09
C ASN A 57 -0.30 -10.95 1.15
N ASP A 58 -1.15 -11.47 2.03
CA ASP A 58 -2.52 -11.02 2.23
C ASP A 58 -2.63 -9.64 2.91
N ARG A 59 -1.52 -9.10 3.41
CA ARG A 59 -1.42 -7.73 3.96
C ARG A 59 -0.89 -6.72 2.93
N ILE A 60 -0.65 -7.13 1.68
CA ILE A 60 -0.16 -6.25 0.62
C ILE A 60 -1.15 -6.29 -0.55
N LEU A 61 -1.75 -5.14 -0.86
CA LEU A 61 -2.62 -5.00 -2.04
C LEU A 61 -2.00 -4.02 -3.04
N GLY A 62 -1.98 -4.41 -4.31
CA GLY A 62 -1.69 -3.52 -5.43
C GLY A 62 -2.98 -3.01 -6.05
N VAL A 63 -3.06 -1.71 -6.31
CA VAL A 63 -4.14 -1.12 -7.10
C VAL A 63 -3.58 -0.45 -8.35
N GLU A 64 -4.27 -0.69 -9.47
CA GLU A 64 -3.95 -0.07 -10.75
C GLU A 64 -4.74 1.22 -10.88
N THR A 65 -4.05 2.36 -10.87
CA THR A 65 -4.70 3.68 -10.84
C THR A 65 -5.11 4.19 -12.21
N GLY A 66 -4.60 3.57 -13.28
CA GLY A 66 -4.63 4.16 -14.62
C GLY A 66 -3.75 5.41 -14.72
N GLY A 67 -3.94 6.19 -15.80
CA GLY A 67 -2.98 7.22 -16.25
C GLY A 67 -2.77 8.45 -15.35
N CYS A 68 -3.66 8.75 -14.41
CA CYS A 68 -3.55 9.93 -13.54
C CYS A 68 -3.40 9.53 -12.06
N PRO A 69 -2.17 9.30 -11.56
CA PRO A 69 -1.94 8.84 -10.19
C PRO A 69 -2.43 9.82 -9.12
N HIS A 70 -2.44 11.14 -9.43
CA HIS A 70 -2.97 12.16 -8.51
C HIS A 70 -4.47 12.02 -8.28
N THR A 71 -5.23 11.64 -9.31
CA THR A 71 -6.68 11.40 -9.22
C THR A 71 -6.98 10.30 -8.22
N ALA A 72 -6.26 9.18 -8.31
CA ALA A 72 -6.45 8.03 -7.42
C ALA A 72 -6.19 8.33 -5.94
N ILE A 73 -5.51 9.43 -5.59
CA ILE A 73 -5.20 9.80 -4.20
C ILE A 73 -5.82 11.13 -3.76
N ARG A 74 -6.52 11.86 -4.65
CA ARG A 74 -7.12 13.17 -4.35
C ARG A 74 -8.55 13.28 -4.85
N GLU A 75 -8.73 13.40 -6.16
CA GLU A 75 -10.04 13.70 -6.74
C GLU A 75 -11.00 12.51 -6.71
N ASP A 76 -10.50 11.29 -6.94
CA ASP A 76 -11.26 10.05 -6.84
C ASP A 76 -10.40 8.94 -6.19
N ALA A 77 -10.49 8.88 -4.86
CA ALA A 77 -9.80 7.86 -4.08
C ALA A 77 -10.60 6.56 -3.91
N SER A 78 -11.69 6.35 -4.66
CA SER A 78 -12.61 5.22 -4.48
C SER A 78 -11.92 3.86 -4.51
N ILE A 79 -10.98 3.65 -5.45
CA ILE A 79 -10.22 2.40 -5.58
C ILE A 79 -9.36 2.15 -4.33
N ASN A 80 -8.68 3.18 -3.83
CA ASN A 80 -7.87 3.08 -2.62
C ASN A 80 -8.73 2.83 -1.39
N LEU A 81 -9.86 3.52 -1.27
CA LEU A 81 -10.79 3.33 -0.16
C LEU A 81 -11.41 1.94 -0.15
N ALA A 82 -11.69 1.36 -1.32
CA ALA A 82 -12.17 -0.01 -1.45
C ALA A 82 -11.11 -1.02 -1.00
N ALA A 83 -9.85 -0.86 -1.44
CA ALA A 83 -8.74 -1.71 -1.02
C ALA A 83 -8.47 -1.62 0.50
N ILE A 84 -8.51 -0.40 1.06
CA ILE A 84 -8.38 -0.18 2.50
C ILE A 84 -9.54 -0.85 3.26
N ALA A 85 -10.77 -0.70 2.79
CA ALA A 85 -11.93 -1.34 3.42
C ALA A 85 -11.84 -2.87 3.41
N GLN A 86 -11.30 -3.45 2.33
CA GLN A 86 -11.03 -4.89 2.27
C GLN A 86 -10.03 -5.33 3.34
N LEU A 87 -8.92 -4.60 3.51
CA LEU A 87 -7.92 -4.88 4.54
C LEU A 87 -8.48 -4.71 5.95
N GLU A 88 -9.25 -3.64 6.20
CA GLU A 88 -9.91 -3.39 7.50
C GLU A 88 -10.96 -4.46 7.85
N GLN A 89 -11.59 -5.08 6.84
CA GLN A 89 -12.51 -6.20 7.05
C GLN A 89 -11.77 -7.51 7.32
N GLN A 90 -10.63 -7.72 6.66
CA GLN A 90 -9.85 -8.95 6.77
C GLN A 90 -9.04 -9.02 8.07
N PHE A 91 -8.54 -7.88 8.56
CA PHE A 91 -7.71 -7.77 9.76
C PHE A 91 -8.41 -6.86 10.78
N THR A 92 -9.06 -7.47 11.76
CA THR A 92 -9.83 -6.78 12.82
C THR A 92 -9.09 -6.67 14.16
N ASP A 93 -7.88 -7.22 14.18
CA ASP A 93 -6.96 -7.36 15.30
C ASP A 93 -6.44 -6.03 15.85
#